data_AF-A0A9D4Q8D7-F1
#
_entry.id   AF-A0A9D4Q8D7-F1
#
_cell.length_a   1.000
_cell.length_b   1.000
_cell.length_c   1.000
_cell.angle_alpha   90.00
_cell.angle_beta   90.00
_cell.angle_gamma   90.00
#
_symmetry.space_group_name_H-M   'P 1'
#
loop_
_entity.id
_entity.type
_entity.pdbx_description
1 polymer ?
#
loop_
_entity_poly.entity_id
_entity_poly.type
_entity_poly.pdbx_seq_one_letter_code
_entity_poly.pdbx_strand_id
1 'polypeptide(L)'
;MTFPPFPSTIADFGYFFNDFGQLRHLKTGEPYLFQVRPDDHGYNQRRYEALGDVITEHVYQLLEQETHLTRVPVPVNVQEDEPSSFIFVSEDAFTNKDRLLILIHGSGVVRAGQWSRRLIINDSLKKGLGYAVIVLNTNDTHRIINGVRVPVRDCETAEKHGRHVWEHIVEKRAAARHIAVVAHSYGGVVAVNVATEFFASFSARVFAVALTDSVHSFARQKSHPRVAQFFNQVGRNWVSSPEHLDRPLRERHDGTVDVRRVSAGTVTHEMTSWSSFASVFEFLETAYHKKSAGNGEQNDL
;
A
#
# COMPACT_ATOMS: atom_id res chain seq x y z
N MET A 1 30.63 -23.40 2.53
CA MET A 1 29.83 -24.34 1.72
C MET A 1 28.77 -23.55 0.99
N THR A 2 28.80 -23.53 -0.35
CA THR A 2 27.75 -22.93 -1.18
C THR A 2 26.56 -23.87 -1.17
N PHE A 3 25.45 -23.43 -0.59
CA PHE A 3 24.20 -24.17 -0.71
C PHE A 3 23.72 -24.10 -2.16
N PRO A 4 23.08 -25.15 -2.69
CA PRO A 4 22.49 -25.09 -4.02
C PRO A 4 21.51 -23.90 -4.10
N PRO A 5 21.46 -23.18 -5.24
CA PRO A 5 20.56 -22.05 -5.40
C PRO A 5 19.11 -22.51 -5.30
N PHE A 6 18.25 -21.67 -4.75
CA PHE A 6 16.80 -21.91 -4.77
C PHE A 6 16.24 -21.77 -6.19
N PRO A 7 15.08 -22.38 -6.49
CA PRO A 7 14.40 -22.20 -7.76
C PRO A 7 14.04 -20.73 -8.04
N SER A 8 13.75 -20.41 -9.31
CA SER A 8 13.41 -19.04 -9.75
C SER A 8 11.96 -18.88 -10.22
N THR A 9 11.15 -19.96 -10.23
CA THR A 9 9.73 -19.90 -10.60
C THR A 9 8.84 -20.52 -9.54
N ILE A 10 7.59 -20.04 -9.41
CA ILE A 10 6.63 -20.56 -8.43
C ILE A 10 6.37 -22.06 -8.67
N ALA A 11 6.31 -22.46 -9.94
CA ALA A 11 6.11 -23.85 -10.33
C ALA A 11 7.28 -24.74 -9.92
N ASP A 12 8.53 -24.28 -10.07
CA ASP A 12 9.72 -25.03 -9.65
C ASP A 12 9.85 -25.12 -8.13
N PHE A 13 9.26 -24.18 -7.39
CA PHE A 13 9.05 -24.31 -5.93
C PHE A 13 7.96 -25.31 -5.55
N GLY A 14 7.25 -25.87 -6.54
CA GLY A 14 6.17 -26.84 -6.35
C GLY A 14 4.81 -26.21 -6.10
N TYR A 15 4.60 -24.93 -6.44
CA TYR A 15 3.35 -24.21 -6.16
C TYR A 15 2.73 -23.56 -7.40
N PHE A 16 1.47 -23.16 -7.27
CA PHE A 16 0.74 -22.30 -8.20
C PHE A 16 -0.25 -21.41 -7.43
N PHE A 17 -0.75 -20.36 -8.07
CA PHE A 17 -1.90 -19.61 -7.56
C PHE A 17 -3.19 -20.20 -8.16
N ASN A 18 -4.16 -20.55 -7.31
CA ASN A 18 -5.49 -20.94 -7.78
C ASN A 18 -6.32 -19.72 -8.21
N ASP A 19 -7.54 -19.95 -8.71
CA ASP A 19 -8.47 -18.89 -9.16
C ASP A 19 -8.87 -17.91 -8.04
N PHE A 20 -8.66 -18.29 -6.77
CA PHE A 20 -8.88 -17.45 -5.60
C PHE A 20 -7.63 -16.67 -5.17
N GLY A 21 -6.53 -16.74 -5.93
CA GLY A 21 -5.26 -16.08 -5.63
C GLY A 21 -4.48 -16.69 -4.45
N GLN A 22 -4.79 -17.93 -4.06
CA GLN A 22 -4.14 -18.63 -2.95
C GLN A 22 -2.99 -19.50 -3.47
N LEU A 23 -1.84 -19.45 -2.79
CA LEU A 23 -0.69 -20.30 -3.11
C LEU A 23 -0.98 -21.75 -2.68
N ARG A 24 -1.03 -22.67 -3.65
CA ARG A 24 -1.36 -24.08 -3.47
C ARG A 24 -0.26 -24.97 -4.04
N HIS A 25 -0.01 -26.10 -3.37
CA HIS A 25 0.98 -27.06 -3.84
C HIS A 25 0.50 -27.72 -5.14
N LEU A 26 1.37 -27.78 -6.16
CA LEU A 26 1.03 -28.22 -7.52
C LEU A 26 0.43 -29.62 -7.58
N LYS A 27 0.90 -30.54 -6.71
CA LYS A 27 0.47 -31.94 -6.75
C LYS A 27 -0.67 -32.26 -5.80
N THR A 28 -0.69 -31.64 -4.62
CA THR A 28 -1.64 -32.00 -3.54
C THR A 28 -2.77 -31.01 -3.38
N GLY A 29 -2.63 -29.79 -3.91
CA GLY A 29 -3.60 -28.71 -3.70
C GLY A 29 -3.55 -28.11 -2.29
N GLU A 30 -2.64 -28.55 -1.42
CA GLU A 30 -2.56 -28.08 -0.03
C GLU A 30 -2.01 -26.64 0.07
N PRO A 31 -2.30 -25.92 1.18
CA PRO A 31 -1.70 -24.60 1.45
C PRO A 31 -0.17 -24.62 1.53
N TYR A 32 0.43 -23.43 1.42
CA TYR A 32 1.87 -23.23 1.62
C TYR A 32 2.37 -23.81 2.95
N LEU A 33 3.46 -24.59 2.90
CA LEU A 33 4.16 -25.11 4.06
C LEU A 33 5.52 -24.41 4.23
N PHE A 34 5.70 -23.76 5.39
CA PHE A 34 6.96 -23.11 5.78
C PHE A 34 8.01 -24.14 6.23
N GLN A 35 7.64 -25.04 7.14
CA GLN A 35 8.55 -26.06 7.68
C GLN A 35 8.61 -27.27 6.75
N VAL A 36 9.50 -27.23 5.76
CA VAL A 36 9.75 -28.38 4.86
C VAL A 36 10.87 -29.26 5.40
N ARG A 37 11.82 -28.68 6.14
CA ARG A 37 12.88 -29.40 6.85
C ARG A 37 12.81 -29.07 8.34
N PRO A 38 12.15 -29.90 9.18
CA PRO A 38 11.91 -29.59 10.58
C PRO A 38 13.17 -29.17 11.35
N ASP A 39 14.30 -29.81 11.06
CA ASP A 39 15.57 -29.61 11.78
C ASP A 39 16.48 -28.53 11.16
N ASP A 40 16.07 -27.89 10.05
CA ASP A 40 16.88 -26.89 9.34
C ASP A 40 16.12 -25.57 9.21
N HIS A 41 16.02 -24.85 10.32
CA HIS A 41 15.39 -23.53 10.39
C HIS A 41 16.03 -22.53 9.42
N GLY A 42 17.36 -22.57 9.25
CA GLY A 42 18.08 -21.69 8.34
C GLY A 42 17.75 -21.95 6.87
N TYR A 43 17.56 -23.21 6.48
CA TYR A 43 17.04 -23.55 5.16
C TYR A 43 15.60 -23.08 4.96
N ASN A 44 14.70 -23.37 5.91
CA ASN A 44 13.29 -22.98 5.77
C ASN A 44 13.13 -21.46 5.62
N GLN A 45 13.90 -20.68 6.40
CA GLN A 45 13.91 -19.23 6.32
C GLN A 45 14.38 -18.75 4.93
N ARG A 46 15.54 -19.24 4.45
CA ARG A 46 16.04 -18.85 3.12
C ARG A 46 15.13 -19.30 1.98
N ARG A 47 14.47 -20.44 2.11
CA ARG A 47 13.46 -20.93 1.14
C ARG A 47 12.25 -20.00 1.10
N TYR A 48 11.77 -19.59 2.26
CA TYR A 48 10.64 -18.67 2.39
C TYR A 48 10.96 -17.31 1.76
N GLU A 49 12.15 -16.78 2.02
CA GLU A 49 12.63 -15.54 1.40
C GLU A 49 12.71 -15.67 -0.13
N ALA A 50 13.36 -16.73 -0.63
CA ALA A 50 13.50 -16.96 -2.07
C ALA A 50 12.14 -17.13 -2.77
N LEU A 51 11.19 -17.85 -2.18
CA LEU A 51 9.83 -17.95 -2.71
C LEU A 51 9.09 -16.61 -2.65
N GLY A 52 9.30 -15.83 -1.59
CA GLY A 52 8.75 -14.48 -1.44
C GLY A 52 9.20 -13.54 -2.55
N ASP A 53 10.46 -13.61 -2.97
CA ASP A 53 10.99 -12.81 -4.08
C ASP A 53 10.35 -13.21 -5.42
N VAL A 54 10.19 -14.52 -5.67
CA VAL A 54 9.51 -14.99 -6.90
C VAL A 54 8.02 -14.59 -6.91
N ILE A 55 7.34 -14.69 -5.78
CA ILE A 55 5.94 -14.22 -5.65
C ILE A 55 5.84 -12.71 -5.87
N THR A 56 6.83 -11.95 -5.39
CA THR A 56 6.90 -10.51 -5.59
C THR A 56 6.97 -10.15 -7.06
N GLU A 57 7.90 -10.74 -7.81
CA GLU A 57 8.00 -10.48 -9.25
C GLU A 57 6.76 -10.91 -10.02
N HIS A 58 6.13 -12.04 -9.63
CA HIS A 58 4.86 -12.44 -10.22
C HIS A 58 3.76 -11.39 -9.99
N VAL A 59 3.68 -10.80 -8.78
CA VAL A 59 2.71 -9.73 -8.50
C VAL A 59 2.97 -8.49 -9.34
N TYR A 60 4.24 -8.10 -9.49
CA TYR A 60 4.60 -6.96 -10.32
C TYR A 60 4.20 -7.18 -11.77
N GLN A 61 4.44 -8.39 -12.31
CA GLN A 61 3.98 -8.76 -13.65
C GLN A 61 2.46 -8.68 -13.78
N LEU A 62 1.69 -9.13 -12.78
CA LEU A 62 0.22 -8.99 -12.79
C LEU A 62 -0.21 -7.52 -12.81
N LEU A 63 0.42 -6.65 -12.01
CA LEU A 63 0.13 -5.21 -12.05
C LEU A 63 0.43 -4.62 -13.43
N GLU A 64 1.55 -4.96 -14.04
CA GLU A 64 1.92 -4.46 -15.38
C GLU A 64 0.98 -5.00 -16.46
N GLN A 65 0.65 -6.29 -16.43
CA GLN A 65 -0.10 -6.96 -17.50
C GLN A 65 -1.62 -6.75 -17.39
N GLU A 66 -2.19 -6.87 -16.19
CA GLU A 66 -3.65 -6.80 -16.00
C GLU A 66 -4.14 -5.36 -15.81
N THR A 67 -3.29 -4.48 -15.25
CA THR A 67 -3.71 -3.11 -14.90
C THR A 67 -3.01 -2.05 -15.73
N HIS A 68 -1.98 -2.43 -16.52
CA HIS A 68 -1.18 -1.53 -17.33
C HIS A 68 -0.49 -0.42 -16.52
N LEU A 69 -0.21 -0.68 -15.25
CA LEU A 69 0.62 0.22 -14.46
C LEU A 69 2.07 0.11 -14.94
N THR A 70 2.77 1.23 -15.02
CA THR A 70 4.20 1.25 -15.36
C THR A 70 5.05 1.59 -14.15
N ARG A 71 6.29 1.09 -14.14
CA ARG A 71 7.27 1.42 -13.11
C ARG A 71 7.87 2.80 -13.37
N VAL A 72 7.86 3.66 -12.36
CA VAL A 72 8.60 4.94 -12.34
C VAL A 72 9.71 4.83 -11.31
N PRO A 73 10.98 5.07 -11.68
CA PRO A 73 12.10 4.93 -10.76
C PRO A 73 12.04 5.94 -9.61
N VAL A 74 12.46 5.49 -8.43
CA VAL A 74 12.73 6.35 -7.27
C VAL A 74 14.11 6.03 -6.70
N PRO A 75 14.96 7.03 -6.40
CA PRO A 75 14.75 8.47 -6.60
C PRO A 75 14.46 8.90 -8.05
N VAL A 76 13.88 10.08 -8.25
CA VAL A 76 13.49 10.54 -9.61
C VAL A 76 14.70 10.96 -10.46
N ASN A 77 15.88 11.05 -9.84
CA ASN A 77 17.15 11.49 -10.42
C ASN A 77 18.24 10.41 -10.29
N VAL A 78 17.85 9.14 -10.44
CA VAL A 78 18.76 7.99 -10.35
C VAL A 78 19.93 8.13 -11.33
N GLN A 79 21.14 7.93 -10.82
CA GLN A 79 22.38 7.83 -11.59
C GLN A 79 22.59 6.41 -12.14
N GLU A 80 23.38 6.27 -13.20
CA GLU A 80 23.54 5.01 -13.97
C GLU A 80 24.03 3.81 -13.13
N ASP A 81 24.79 4.06 -12.04
CA ASP A 81 25.38 3.03 -11.18
C ASP A 81 24.89 3.07 -9.72
N GLU A 82 23.79 3.77 -9.42
CA GLU A 82 23.25 3.81 -8.05
C GLU A 82 22.04 2.88 -7.85
N PRO A 83 21.88 2.27 -6.65
CA PRO A 83 20.67 1.51 -6.32
C PRO A 83 19.42 2.38 -6.46
N SER A 84 18.41 1.85 -7.14
CA SER A 84 17.11 2.49 -7.30
C SER A 84 15.98 1.54 -6.95
N SER A 85 14.87 2.10 -6.50
CA SER A 85 13.57 1.45 -6.37
C SER A 85 12.62 2.00 -7.45
N PHE A 86 11.34 1.70 -7.33
CA PHE A 86 10.30 2.21 -8.21
C PHE A 86 8.95 2.29 -7.49
N ILE A 87 8.04 3.07 -8.07
CA ILE A 87 6.61 3.01 -7.79
C ILE A 87 5.86 2.53 -9.04
N PHE A 88 4.63 2.06 -8.88
CA PHE A 88 3.75 1.84 -10.02
C PHE A 88 2.81 3.02 -10.22
N VAL A 89 2.59 3.40 -11.48
CA VAL A 89 1.69 4.51 -11.83
C VAL A 89 0.78 4.14 -13.01
N SER A 90 -0.44 4.67 -13.05
CA SER A 90 -1.29 4.59 -14.24
C SER A 90 -0.82 5.53 -15.34
N GLU A 91 -1.20 5.25 -16.58
CA GLU A 91 -0.87 6.07 -17.76
C GLU A 91 -1.23 7.55 -17.56
N ASP A 92 -2.34 7.83 -16.88
CA ASP A 92 -2.86 9.17 -16.60
C ASP A 92 -2.42 9.75 -15.25
N ALA A 93 -1.52 9.11 -14.50
CA ALA A 93 -1.16 9.52 -13.13
C ALA A 93 -0.65 10.96 -12.99
N PHE A 94 -0.09 11.52 -14.07
CA PHE A 94 0.45 12.89 -14.11
C PHE A 94 -0.40 13.86 -14.92
N THR A 95 -1.43 13.38 -15.63
CA THR A 95 -2.26 14.19 -16.54
C THR A 95 -3.70 14.29 -16.07
N ASN A 96 -4.19 13.34 -15.28
CA ASN A 96 -5.52 13.37 -14.68
C ASN A 96 -5.61 14.52 -13.66
N LYS A 97 -6.46 15.51 -13.97
CA LYS A 97 -6.65 16.73 -13.17
C LYS A 97 -7.72 16.60 -12.08
N ASP A 98 -8.46 15.49 -12.08
CA ASP A 98 -9.58 15.27 -11.19
C ASP A 98 -9.11 14.45 -9.99
N ARG A 99 -8.99 13.13 -10.17
CA ARG A 99 -8.88 12.17 -9.07
C ARG A 99 -7.62 11.31 -9.16
N LEU A 100 -6.91 11.20 -8.04
CA LEU A 100 -5.74 10.34 -7.86
C LEU A 100 -5.89 9.47 -6.62
N LEU A 101 -5.66 8.17 -6.76
CA LEU A 101 -5.64 7.19 -5.68
C LEU A 101 -4.20 6.78 -5.39
N ILE A 102 -3.76 7.00 -4.15
CA ILE A 102 -2.44 6.58 -3.67
C ILE A 102 -2.60 5.36 -2.78
N LEU A 103 -1.90 4.27 -3.10
CA LEU A 103 -1.92 3.02 -2.37
C LEU A 103 -0.57 2.80 -1.65
N ILE A 104 -0.62 2.63 -0.32
CA ILE A 104 0.56 2.45 0.54
C ILE A 104 0.46 1.15 1.36
N HIS A 105 1.43 0.27 1.20
CA HIS A 105 1.36 -1.07 1.78
C HIS A 105 1.95 -1.17 3.19
N GLY A 106 1.65 -2.29 3.85
CA GLY A 106 2.20 -2.60 5.17
C GLY A 106 3.68 -2.99 5.13
N SER A 107 4.28 -3.17 6.31
CA SER A 107 5.65 -3.67 6.47
C SER A 107 5.74 -5.18 6.25
N GLY A 108 6.96 -5.72 6.21
CA GLY A 108 7.25 -7.15 6.06
C GLY A 108 7.65 -7.54 4.64
N VAL A 109 7.48 -8.82 4.30
CA VAL A 109 7.74 -9.34 2.93
C VAL A 109 6.70 -8.89 1.91
N VAL A 110 5.70 -8.13 2.36
CA VAL A 110 4.64 -7.61 1.50
C VAL A 110 5.22 -6.52 0.59
N ARG A 111 4.96 -6.65 -0.71
CA ARG A 111 5.41 -5.70 -1.75
C ARG A 111 4.23 -5.03 -2.43
N ALA A 112 4.48 -3.96 -3.18
CA ALA A 112 3.46 -3.27 -3.96
C ALA A 112 2.64 -4.29 -4.79
N GLY A 113 1.31 -4.14 -4.81
CA GLY A 113 0.44 -5.07 -5.52
C GLY A 113 -0.13 -6.22 -4.68
N GLN A 114 0.59 -6.78 -3.70
CA GLN A 114 0.18 -8.07 -3.09
C GLN A 114 -1.14 -8.01 -2.31
N TRP A 115 -1.39 -6.88 -1.65
CA TRP A 115 -2.59 -6.53 -0.89
C TRP A 115 -3.56 -5.68 -1.73
N SER A 116 -3.02 -4.97 -2.72
CA SER A 116 -3.77 -4.08 -3.59
C SER A 116 -4.27 -4.74 -4.87
N ARG A 117 -4.05 -6.05 -5.08
CA ARG A 117 -4.54 -6.76 -6.28
C ARG A 117 -6.01 -6.47 -6.52
N ARG A 118 -6.90 -6.65 -5.55
CA ARG A 118 -8.32 -6.31 -5.75
C ARG A 118 -8.58 -4.81 -5.77
N LEU A 119 -7.81 -4.00 -5.02
CA LEU A 119 -7.82 -2.53 -5.11
C LEU A 119 -7.55 -2.03 -6.53
N ILE A 120 -6.72 -2.72 -7.31
CA ILE A 120 -6.20 -2.28 -8.61
C ILE A 120 -6.82 -3.05 -9.80
N ILE A 121 -6.99 -4.37 -9.68
CA ILE A 121 -7.29 -5.32 -10.77
C ILE A 121 -8.79 -5.42 -11.08
N ASN A 122 -9.68 -5.14 -10.11
CA ASN A 122 -11.10 -5.12 -10.46
C ASN A 122 -11.37 -3.95 -11.43
N ASP A 123 -12.10 -4.27 -12.50
CA ASP A 123 -12.57 -3.41 -13.61
C ASP A 123 -13.22 -2.07 -13.15
N SER A 124 -13.46 -1.91 -11.85
CA SER A 124 -13.96 -0.71 -11.16
C SER A 124 -13.06 0.53 -11.33
N LEU A 125 -11.73 0.41 -11.29
CA LEU A 125 -10.86 1.60 -11.40
C LEU A 125 -10.79 2.15 -12.83
N LYS A 126 -10.70 1.28 -13.85
CA LYS A 126 -10.63 1.69 -15.25
C LYS A 126 -11.98 1.95 -15.91
N LYS A 127 -13.07 1.31 -15.48
CA LYS A 127 -14.40 1.48 -16.11
C LYS A 127 -15.44 2.26 -15.31
N GLY A 128 -15.16 2.72 -14.08
CA GLY A 128 -16.21 3.36 -13.26
C GLY A 128 -15.80 4.49 -12.32
N LEU A 129 -14.60 4.46 -11.73
CA LEU A 129 -14.27 5.39 -10.65
C LEU A 129 -13.38 6.58 -11.06
N GLY A 130 -12.77 6.58 -12.25
CA GLY A 130 -12.08 7.76 -12.80
C GLY A 130 -10.81 8.21 -12.06
N TYR A 131 -10.23 7.35 -11.21
CA TYR A 131 -8.97 7.62 -10.53
C TYR A 131 -7.77 7.26 -11.40
N ALA A 132 -6.84 8.20 -11.54
CA ALA A 132 -5.44 7.87 -11.71
C ALA A 132 -4.92 7.10 -10.49
N VAL A 133 -3.90 6.27 -10.63
CA VAL A 133 -3.37 5.41 -9.55
C VAL A 133 -1.87 5.56 -9.39
N ILE A 134 -1.41 5.66 -8.14
CA ILE A 134 -0.01 5.51 -7.74
C ILE A 134 0.07 4.44 -6.63
N VAL A 135 0.93 3.45 -6.80
CA VAL A 135 1.21 2.40 -5.80
C VAL A 135 2.65 2.55 -5.33
N LEU A 136 2.85 2.85 -4.05
CA LEU A 136 4.18 2.95 -3.46
C LEU A 136 4.78 1.56 -3.24
N ASN A 137 6.11 1.47 -3.24
CA ASN A 137 6.85 0.25 -2.95
C ASN A 137 7.71 0.44 -1.69
N THR A 138 7.06 0.77 -0.58
CA THR A 138 7.70 1.29 0.65
C THR A 138 8.67 0.32 1.32
N ASN A 139 8.59 -0.98 1.04
CA ASN A 139 9.53 -1.96 1.61
C ASN A 139 10.74 -2.23 0.70
N ASP A 140 10.77 -1.69 -0.53
CA ASP A 140 11.86 -1.86 -1.48
C ASP A 140 12.96 -0.81 -1.28
N THR A 141 13.70 -0.96 -0.17
CA THR A 141 14.60 0.10 0.35
C THR A 141 16.08 -0.12 0.05
N HIS A 142 16.46 -1.22 -0.60
CA HIS A 142 17.86 -1.59 -0.83
C HIS A 142 18.03 -2.55 -2.01
N ARG A 143 19.27 -2.68 -2.49
CA ARG A 143 19.71 -3.71 -3.42
C ARG A 143 20.79 -4.56 -2.77
N ILE A 144 20.92 -5.82 -3.18
CA ILE A 144 22.05 -6.66 -2.81
C ILE A 144 23.07 -6.58 -3.94
N ILE A 145 24.20 -5.91 -3.70
CA ILE A 145 25.29 -5.74 -4.68
C ILE A 145 26.52 -6.43 -4.10
N ASN A 146 27.05 -7.43 -4.83
CA ASN A 146 28.19 -8.23 -4.37
C ASN A 146 28.01 -8.83 -2.96
N GLY A 147 26.78 -9.25 -2.63
CA GLY A 147 26.44 -9.81 -1.31
C GLY A 147 26.28 -8.77 -0.19
N VAL A 148 26.43 -7.47 -0.50
CA VAL A 148 26.28 -6.38 0.46
C VAL A 148 24.93 -5.70 0.25
N ARG A 149 24.24 -5.42 1.35
CA ARG A 149 23.01 -4.63 1.36
C ARG A 149 23.35 -3.15 1.17
N VAL A 150 23.05 -2.62 -0.01
CA VAL A 150 23.25 -1.21 -0.35
C VAL A 150 21.90 -0.49 -0.33
N PRO A 151 21.70 0.51 0.55
CA PRO A 151 20.43 1.22 0.64
C PRO A 151 20.14 2.05 -0.62
N VAL A 152 18.86 2.20 -0.96
CA VAL A 152 18.41 3.13 -2.01
C VAL A 152 18.35 4.52 -1.41
N ARG A 153 19.15 5.44 -1.96
CA ARG A 153 19.23 6.84 -1.52
C ARG A 153 17.84 7.46 -1.45
N ASP A 154 17.57 8.25 -0.40
CA ASP A 154 16.29 8.94 -0.14
C ASP A 154 15.07 8.00 0.03
N CYS A 155 15.26 6.68 -0.04
CA CYS A 155 14.24 5.65 0.13
C CYS A 155 14.71 4.53 1.05
N GLU A 156 15.61 4.83 2.01
CA GLU A 156 16.22 3.81 2.88
C GLU A 156 15.22 3.20 3.88
N THR A 157 14.10 3.90 4.11
CA THR A 157 12.97 3.45 4.94
C THR A 157 11.65 3.70 4.22
N ALA A 158 10.58 3.05 4.70
CA ALA A 158 9.23 3.23 4.17
C ALA A 158 8.75 4.68 4.22
N GLU A 159 9.09 5.39 5.28
CA GLU A 159 8.73 6.79 5.51
C GLU A 159 9.51 7.72 4.58
N LYS A 160 10.81 7.47 4.40
CA LYS A 160 11.62 8.21 3.42
C LYS A 160 11.14 7.99 1.99
N HIS A 161 10.80 6.75 1.62
CA HIS A 161 10.18 6.45 0.33
C HIS A 161 8.86 7.22 0.13
N GLY A 162 7.97 7.20 1.13
CA GLY A 162 6.73 7.96 1.08
C GLY A 162 6.93 9.47 0.96
N ARG A 163 7.88 10.03 1.71
CA ARG A 163 8.30 11.44 1.63
C ARG A 163 8.81 11.77 0.22
N HIS A 164 9.74 10.98 -0.31
CA HIS A 164 10.35 11.18 -1.62
C HIS A 164 9.29 11.19 -2.74
N VAL A 165 8.37 10.21 -2.70
CA VAL A 165 7.27 10.13 -3.66
C VAL A 165 6.34 11.33 -3.54
N TRP A 166 5.99 11.76 -2.33
CA TRP A 166 5.13 12.93 -2.16
C TRP A 166 5.79 14.19 -2.71
N GLU A 167 7.01 14.48 -2.29
CA GLU A 167 7.74 15.70 -2.66
C GLU A 167 8.06 15.75 -4.16
N HIS A 168 8.56 14.67 -4.75
CA HIS A 168 9.10 14.71 -6.11
C HIS A 168 8.12 14.28 -7.18
N ILE A 169 7.05 13.57 -6.81
CA ILE A 169 6.09 13.02 -7.77
C ILE A 169 4.71 13.64 -7.52
N VAL A 170 4.18 13.55 -6.31
CA VAL A 170 2.82 14.03 -6.05
C VAL A 170 2.73 15.56 -6.08
N GLU A 171 3.66 16.29 -5.47
CA GLU A 171 3.68 17.77 -5.53
C GLU A 171 4.15 18.32 -6.88
N LYS A 172 5.21 17.73 -7.46
CA LYS A 172 5.87 18.30 -8.64
C LYS A 172 5.30 17.82 -9.98
N ARG A 173 4.61 16.67 -10.01
CA ARG A 173 4.19 16.04 -11.28
C ARG A 173 2.71 15.70 -11.36
N ALA A 174 2.05 15.32 -10.26
CA ALA A 174 0.65 14.94 -10.30
C ALA A 174 -0.28 16.15 -10.47
N ALA A 175 -1.14 16.10 -11.50
CA ALA A 175 -2.09 17.17 -11.82
C ALA A 175 -3.40 17.11 -11.01
N ALA A 176 -3.66 15.99 -10.32
CA ALA A 176 -4.92 15.73 -9.64
C ALA A 176 -5.16 16.70 -8.48
N ARG A 177 -6.40 17.20 -8.39
CA ARG A 177 -6.87 18.12 -7.33
C ARG A 177 -7.49 17.37 -6.16
N HIS A 178 -7.99 16.16 -6.40
CA HIS A 178 -8.66 15.32 -5.40
C HIS A 178 -7.89 14.01 -5.20
N ILE A 179 -7.20 13.89 -4.07
CA ILE A 179 -6.38 12.73 -3.75
C ILE A 179 -7.06 11.89 -2.67
N ALA A 180 -7.22 10.60 -2.94
CA ALA A 180 -7.55 9.58 -1.94
C ALA A 180 -6.29 8.81 -1.57
N VAL A 181 -6.15 8.47 -0.28
CA VAL A 181 -5.07 7.59 0.19
C VAL A 181 -5.69 6.33 0.79
N VAL A 182 -5.27 5.16 0.32
CA VAL A 182 -5.56 3.88 0.98
C VAL A 182 -4.25 3.31 1.50
N ALA A 183 -4.20 3.04 2.81
CA ALA A 183 -2.97 2.59 3.44
C ALA A 183 -3.19 1.44 4.43
N HIS A 184 -2.48 0.32 4.21
CA HIS A 184 -2.59 -0.87 5.04
C HIS A 184 -1.50 -0.90 6.11
N SER A 185 -1.86 -1.26 7.36
CA SER A 185 -0.91 -1.55 8.43
C SER A 185 0.11 -0.41 8.59
N TYR A 186 1.41 -0.70 8.45
CA TYR A 186 2.48 0.29 8.52
C TYR A 186 2.39 1.39 7.45
N GLY A 187 1.69 1.17 6.33
CA GLY A 187 1.45 2.20 5.32
C GLY A 187 0.72 3.41 5.90
N GLY A 188 -0.11 3.24 6.94
CA GLY A 188 -0.72 4.38 7.62
C GLY A 188 0.28 5.21 8.43
N VAL A 189 1.37 4.62 8.94
CA VAL A 189 2.49 5.37 9.54
C VAL A 189 3.12 6.26 8.47
N VAL A 190 3.38 5.71 7.28
CA VAL A 190 3.92 6.46 6.14
C VAL A 190 3.00 7.62 5.76
N ALA A 191 1.69 7.37 5.63
CA ALA A 191 0.70 8.41 5.31
C ALA A 191 0.71 9.56 6.33
N VAL A 192 0.75 9.24 7.62
CA VAL A 192 0.79 10.25 8.70
C VAL A 192 2.11 11.02 8.70
N ASN A 193 3.24 10.38 8.41
CA ASN A 193 4.54 11.06 8.30
C ASN A 193 4.56 12.03 7.11
N VAL A 194 4.07 11.60 5.94
CA VAL A 194 3.91 12.47 4.76
C VAL A 194 3.02 13.67 5.09
N ALA A 195 1.87 13.45 5.72
CA ALA A 195 0.97 14.55 6.10
C ALA A 195 1.55 15.46 7.19
N THR A 196 2.41 14.93 8.07
CA THR A 196 3.08 15.72 9.10
C THR A 196 4.09 16.67 8.48
N GLU A 197 4.87 16.20 7.51
CA GLU A 197 5.89 16.98 6.84
C GLU A 197 5.30 17.95 5.80
N PHE A 198 4.37 17.48 4.97
CA PHE A 198 3.81 18.23 3.85
C PHE A 198 2.37 18.68 4.09
N PHE A 199 2.03 19.05 5.33
CA PHE A 199 0.64 19.29 5.73
C PHE A 199 -0.13 20.23 4.81
N ALA A 200 0.49 21.32 4.33
CA ALA A 200 -0.17 22.30 3.48
C ALA A 200 -0.62 21.68 2.14
N SER A 201 0.29 21.03 1.41
CA SER A 201 -0.04 20.41 0.12
C SER A 201 -0.87 19.14 0.26
N PHE A 202 -0.68 18.40 1.37
CA PHE A 202 -1.45 17.20 1.70
C PHE A 202 -2.90 17.56 1.99
N SER A 203 -3.14 18.46 2.96
CA SER A 203 -4.50 18.84 3.35
C SER A 203 -5.25 19.60 2.25
N ALA A 204 -4.55 20.30 1.36
CA ALA A 204 -5.18 20.99 0.23
C ALA A 204 -5.81 20.04 -0.80
N ARG A 205 -5.22 18.86 -1.00
CA ARG A 205 -5.63 17.93 -2.07
C ARG A 205 -6.24 16.63 -1.58
N VAL A 206 -5.86 16.16 -0.39
CA VAL A 206 -6.35 14.88 0.14
C VAL A 206 -7.76 15.06 0.70
N PHE A 207 -8.73 14.35 0.16
CA PHE A 207 -10.13 14.44 0.62
C PHE A 207 -10.57 13.21 1.42
N ALA A 208 -9.83 12.11 1.34
CA ALA A 208 -10.14 10.88 2.07
C ALA A 208 -8.87 10.05 2.38
N VAL A 209 -8.81 9.47 3.58
CA VAL A 209 -7.76 8.53 4.01
C VAL A 209 -8.40 7.26 4.55
N ALA A 210 -8.36 6.18 3.77
CA ALA A 210 -8.83 4.88 4.19
C ALA A 210 -7.65 4.04 4.72
N LEU A 211 -7.69 3.73 6.00
CA LEU A 211 -6.69 2.89 6.66
C LEU A 211 -7.26 1.47 6.83
N THR A 212 -6.45 0.45 6.58
CA THR A 212 -6.85 -0.94 6.82
C THR A 212 -5.89 -1.55 7.82
N ASP A 213 -6.39 -1.73 9.03
CA ASP A 213 -5.68 -2.20 10.23
C ASP A 213 -4.37 -1.47 10.49
N SER A 214 -4.39 -0.15 10.31
CA SER A 214 -3.20 0.68 10.46
C SER A 214 -2.72 0.78 11.90
N VAL A 215 -1.40 0.65 12.06
CA VAL A 215 -0.69 0.76 13.35
C VAL A 215 -0.21 2.19 13.67
N HIS A 216 -0.61 3.17 12.85
CA HIS A 216 -0.27 4.58 13.07
C HIS A 216 -0.64 5.07 14.47
N SER A 217 0.07 6.10 14.91
CA SER A 217 -0.17 6.78 16.18
C SER A 217 0.39 8.19 16.08
N PHE A 218 -0.49 9.19 16.05
CA PHE A 218 -0.10 10.60 16.03
C PHE A 218 0.83 10.98 17.19
N ALA A 219 0.62 10.42 18.38
CA ALA A 219 1.47 10.66 19.56
C ALA A 219 2.90 10.12 19.36
N ARG A 220 3.05 8.82 19.05
CA ARG A 220 4.35 8.19 18.76
C ARG A 220 5.09 8.85 17.59
N GLN A 221 4.37 9.28 16.56
CA GLN A 221 4.92 9.96 15.39
C GLN A 221 5.18 11.45 15.65
N LYS A 222 4.84 11.96 16.85
CA LYS A 222 4.97 13.36 17.26
C LYS A 222 4.31 14.32 16.26
N SER A 223 3.20 13.90 15.66
CA SER A 223 2.47 14.69 14.68
C SER A 223 1.81 15.89 15.36
N HIS A 224 1.86 17.04 14.70
CA HIS A 224 1.17 18.24 15.18
C HIS A 224 -0.34 17.96 15.31
N PRO A 225 -1.04 18.45 16.35
CA PRO A 225 -2.48 18.24 16.55
C PRO A 225 -3.39 18.49 15.33
N ARG A 226 -3.04 19.46 14.46
CA ARG A 226 -3.74 19.75 13.19
C ARG A 226 -3.79 18.55 12.25
N VAL A 227 -2.76 17.71 12.25
CA VAL A 227 -2.70 16.48 11.43
C VAL A 227 -3.71 15.47 11.96
N ALA A 228 -3.73 15.24 13.27
CA ALA A 228 -4.71 14.35 13.89
C ALA A 228 -6.15 14.84 13.67
N GLN A 229 -6.40 16.14 13.82
CA GLN A 229 -7.71 16.75 13.54
C GLN A 229 -8.12 16.55 12.08
N PHE A 230 -7.21 16.80 11.13
CA PHE A 230 -7.47 16.59 9.70
C PHE A 230 -7.79 15.12 9.40
N PHE A 231 -6.96 14.20 9.89
CA PHE A 231 -7.20 12.76 9.72
C PHE A 231 -8.51 12.30 10.38
N ASN A 232 -8.93 12.89 11.50
CA ASN A 232 -10.23 12.58 12.10
C ASN A 232 -11.39 13.01 11.17
N GLN A 233 -11.24 14.11 10.44
CA GLN A 233 -12.25 14.61 9.49
C GLN A 233 -12.33 13.79 8.20
N VAL A 234 -11.18 13.42 7.63
CA VAL A 234 -11.12 12.77 6.30
C VAL A 234 -10.82 11.28 6.37
N GLY A 235 -10.57 10.73 7.56
CA GLY A 235 -10.01 9.39 7.74
C GLY A 235 -10.94 8.37 8.39
N ARG A 236 -10.75 7.10 8.03
CA ARG A 236 -11.38 5.95 8.70
C ARG A 236 -10.42 4.77 8.71
N ASN A 237 -10.37 4.01 9.82
CA ASN A 237 -9.56 2.80 9.94
C ASN A 237 -10.46 1.56 10.09
N TRP A 238 -10.37 0.63 9.13
CA TRP A 238 -11.01 -0.69 9.17
C TRP A 238 -10.07 -1.67 9.85
N VAL A 239 -10.35 -1.97 11.11
CA VAL A 239 -9.46 -2.70 12.02
C VAL A 239 -9.87 -4.17 12.09
N SER A 240 -8.91 -5.07 12.28
CA SER A 240 -9.21 -6.48 12.56
C SER A 240 -10.07 -6.62 13.82
N SER A 241 -11.19 -7.32 13.71
CA SER A 241 -12.19 -7.43 14.76
C SER A 241 -13.12 -8.62 14.50
N PRO A 242 -13.62 -9.30 15.55
CA PRO A 242 -14.65 -10.33 15.42
C PRO A 242 -16.03 -9.76 15.05
N GLU A 243 -16.18 -8.44 15.06
CA GLU A 243 -17.43 -7.76 14.77
C GLU A 243 -17.77 -7.74 13.28
N HIS A 244 -19.05 -7.59 12.95
CA HIS A 244 -19.49 -7.40 11.56
C HIS A 244 -18.84 -6.17 10.92
N LEU A 245 -18.57 -6.24 9.61
CA LEU A 245 -18.03 -5.15 8.81
C LEU A 245 -18.77 -3.84 9.10
N ASP A 246 -18.01 -2.75 9.22
CA ASP A 246 -18.48 -1.38 9.48
C ASP A 246 -19.08 -1.11 10.86
N ARG A 247 -19.15 -2.10 11.75
CA ARG A 247 -19.51 -1.85 13.15
C ARG A 247 -18.51 -0.85 13.77
N PRO A 248 -18.97 0.30 14.31
CA PRO A 248 -18.09 1.23 15.01
C PRO A 248 -17.40 0.56 16.19
N LEU A 249 -16.09 0.77 16.28
CA LEU A 249 -15.28 0.24 17.38
C LEU A 249 -14.99 1.34 18.40
N ARG A 250 -14.75 0.92 19.64
CA ARG A 250 -14.32 1.85 20.70
C ARG A 250 -12.99 2.49 20.33
N GLU A 251 -12.77 3.69 20.84
CA GLU A 251 -11.46 4.35 20.80
C GLU A 251 -10.40 3.46 21.46
N ARG A 252 -9.13 3.69 21.12
CA ARG A 252 -8.04 2.92 21.70
C ARG A 252 -8.03 3.11 23.22
N HIS A 253 -7.80 2.02 23.94
CA HIS A 253 -7.75 2.02 25.40
C HIS A 253 -6.65 2.92 25.98
N ASP A 254 -5.67 3.32 25.17
CA ASP A 254 -4.57 4.21 25.55
C ASP A 254 -4.95 5.70 25.57
N GLY A 255 -6.22 6.04 25.28
CA GLY A 255 -6.73 7.42 25.30
C GLY A 255 -6.14 8.32 24.21
N THR A 256 -5.45 7.75 23.22
CA THR A 256 -4.89 8.51 22.11
C THR A 256 -5.99 8.89 21.11
N VAL A 257 -5.98 10.14 20.67
CA VAL A 257 -6.83 10.60 19.55
C VAL A 257 -6.42 9.80 18.32
N ASP A 258 -7.37 9.07 17.74
CA ASP A 258 -7.21 8.28 16.53
C ASP A 258 -8.26 8.72 15.49
N VAL A 259 -8.13 8.23 14.26
CA VAL A 259 -9.22 8.32 13.28
C VAL A 259 -10.40 7.46 13.71
N ARG A 260 -11.58 7.70 13.13
CA ARG A 260 -12.76 6.84 13.38
C ARG A 260 -12.43 5.39 13.01
N ARG A 261 -12.71 4.47 13.94
CA ARG A 261 -12.44 3.03 13.77
C ARG A 261 -13.73 2.25 13.53
N VAL A 262 -13.68 1.33 12.58
CA VAL A 262 -14.77 0.37 12.31
C VAL A 262 -14.17 -1.02 12.12
N SER A 263 -14.98 -2.06 12.30
CA SER A 263 -14.56 -3.44 12.01
C SER A 263 -14.32 -3.64 10.51
N ALA A 264 -13.26 -4.36 10.16
CA ALA A 264 -13.00 -4.86 8.81
C ALA A 264 -13.79 -6.14 8.47
N GLY A 265 -14.58 -6.69 9.40
CA GLY A 265 -15.32 -7.94 9.21
C GLY A 265 -14.44 -9.19 9.22
N THR A 266 -13.22 -9.11 9.75
CA THR A 266 -12.26 -10.21 9.85
C THR A 266 -11.35 -10.01 11.05
N VAL A 267 -10.90 -11.10 11.67
CA VAL A 267 -9.87 -11.10 12.73
C VAL A 267 -8.45 -11.23 12.18
N THR A 268 -8.30 -11.49 10.88
CA THR A 268 -7.01 -11.68 10.24
C THR A 268 -6.50 -10.35 9.69
N HIS A 269 -5.39 -9.85 10.27
CA HIS A 269 -4.76 -8.56 9.95
C HIS A 269 -4.59 -8.35 8.44
N GLU A 270 -3.97 -9.33 7.77
CA GLU A 270 -3.62 -9.28 6.35
C GLU A 270 -4.86 -9.30 5.44
N MET A 271 -6.00 -9.75 5.96
CA MET A 271 -7.27 -9.85 5.22
C MET A 271 -8.12 -8.60 5.35
N THR A 272 -7.71 -7.60 6.15
CA THR A 272 -8.54 -6.42 6.42
C THR A 272 -8.83 -5.62 5.15
N SER A 273 -7.83 -5.36 4.30
CA SER A 273 -8.03 -4.67 3.01
C SER A 273 -8.94 -5.42 2.06
N TRP A 274 -8.86 -6.76 2.04
CA TRP A 274 -9.73 -7.60 1.23
C TRP A 274 -11.17 -7.58 1.73
N SER A 275 -11.34 -7.76 3.05
CA SER A 275 -12.65 -7.92 3.68
C SER A 275 -13.44 -6.61 3.71
N SER A 276 -12.76 -5.46 3.81
CA SER A 276 -13.40 -4.14 3.80
C SER A 276 -13.40 -3.45 2.44
N PHE A 277 -12.93 -4.10 1.37
CA PHE A 277 -12.75 -3.50 0.03
C PHE A 277 -13.94 -2.65 -0.43
N ALA A 278 -15.15 -3.22 -0.41
CA ALA A 278 -16.34 -2.52 -0.92
C ALA A 278 -16.69 -1.29 -0.07
N SER A 279 -16.61 -1.42 1.25
CA SER A 279 -16.87 -0.33 2.20
C SER A 279 -15.83 0.80 2.09
N VAL A 280 -14.56 0.44 1.86
CA VAL A 280 -13.49 1.42 1.61
C VAL A 280 -13.83 2.26 0.38
N PHE A 281 -14.19 1.64 -0.74
CA PHE A 281 -14.51 2.38 -1.95
C PHE A 281 -15.80 3.20 -1.84
N GLU A 282 -16.83 2.67 -1.17
CA GLU A 282 -18.04 3.44 -0.86
C GLU A 282 -17.72 4.69 -0.03
N PHE A 283 -16.83 4.56 0.95
CA PHE A 283 -16.35 5.69 1.75
C PHE A 283 -15.60 6.72 0.89
N LEU A 284 -14.73 6.28 -0.02
CA LEU A 284 -14.00 7.18 -0.92
C LEU A 284 -14.97 7.95 -1.84
N GLU A 285 -15.91 7.27 -2.50
CA GLU A 285 -16.88 7.93 -3.40
C GLU A 285 -17.78 8.90 -2.63
N THR A 286 -18.27 8.48 -1.46
CA THR A 286 -19.08 9.35 -0.60
C THR A 286 -18.32 10.61 -0.18
N ALA A 287 -17.05 10.47 0.18
CA ALA A 287 -16.20 11.60 0.56
C ALA A 287 -15.94 12.54 -0.64
N TYR A 288 -15.71 11.97 -1.83
CA TYR A 288 -15.50 12.74 -3.05
C TYR A 288 -16.76 13.53 -3.46
N HIS A 289 -17.95 12.92 -3.43
CA HIS A 289 -19.21 13.59 -3.73
C HIS A 289 -19.47 14.76 -2.77
N LYS A 290 -19.23 14.58 -1.47
CA LYS A 290 -19.35 15.66 -0.48
C LYS A 290 -18.39 16.81 -0.76
N LYS A 291 -17.13 16.49 -1.09
CA LYS A 291 -16.11 17.50 -1.41
C LYS A 291 -16.45 18.27 -2.69
N SER A 292 -16.98 17.58 -3.69
CA SER A 292 -17.34 18.18 -4.98
C SER A 292 -18.59 19.06 -4.89
N ALA A 293 -19.60 18.65 -4.12
CA ALA A 293 -20.80 19.45 -3.88
C ALA A 293 -20.49 20.75 -3.12
N GLY A 294 -19.65 20.70 -2.08
CA GLY A 294 -19.27 21.88 -1.30
C GLY A 294 -18.44 22.93 -2.07
N ASN A 295 -17.79 22.54 -3.17
CA ASN A 295 -17.09 23.47 -4.07
C ASN A 295 -18.03 24.12 -5.10
N GLY A 296 -19.21 23.54 -5.36
CA GLY A 296 -20.21 24.10 -6.28
C GLY A 296 -20.90 25.34 -5.71
N GLU A 297 -21.22 25.33 -4.41
CA GLU A 297 -21.92 26.43 -3.74
C GLU A 297 -21.06 27.69 -3.52
N GLN A 298 -19.73 27.60 -3.66
CA GLN A 298 -18.81 28.74 -3.52
C GLN A 298 -18.52 29.50 -4.81
N ASN A 299 -18.97 28.99 -5.96
CA ASN A 299 -18.79 29.66 -7.27
C ASN A 299 -20.04 30.41 -7.75
N ASP A 300 -21.14 30.38 -6.99
CA ASP A 300 -22.43 31.02 -7.30
C ASP A 300 -22.73 32.24 -6.39
N LEU A 301 -21.70 32.83 -5.76
CA LEU A 301 -21.76 34.08 -4.97
C LEU A 301 -20.63 35.02 -5.39
#